data_AF-A0A7X2PBY2-F1
#
_entry.id   AF-A0A7X2PBY2-F1
#
_cell.length_a   1.000
_cell.length_b   1.000
_cell.length_c   1.000
_cell.angle_alpha   90.00
_cell.angle_beta   90.00
_cell.angle_gamma   90.00
#
_symmetry.space_group_name_H-M   'P 1'
#
loop_
_entity.id
_entity.type
_entity.pdbx_description
1 polymer ?
#
loop_
_entity_poly.entity_id
_entity_poly.type
_entity_poly.pdbx_seq_one_letter_code
_entity_poly.pdbx_strand_id
1 'polypeptide(L)'
;MRSKELIGKLIGLARATEGNEHLIRESLFTLIRASLSQDIDDKELIKLCDEEKKYLVPDCFSCMCPCGRTSDYDIEELEEESGVGRDLRVIILNELFNQKSVDNNLLLKALYSVGANYWEKEELIPILRELTNGQIIVKPTIYQEIRRINSILEKEDFIISFPS
;
A
#
# COMPACT_ATOMS: atom_id res chain seq x y z
N MET A 1 13.77 -5.66 -7.61
CA MET A 1 12.34 -5.24 -7.57
C MET A 1 11.54 -6.51 -7.36
N ARG A 2 10.62 -6.52 -6.38
CA ARG A 2 9.76 -7.68 -6.10
C ARG A 2 8.85 -7.97 -7.30
N SER A 3 8.43 -9.22 -7.44
CA SER A 3 7.45 -9.65 -8.45
C SER A 3 6.09 -8.98 -8.23
N LYS A 4 5.35 -8.79 -9.32
CA LYS A 4 3.98 -8.27 -9.27
C LYS A 4 3.07 -9.15 -8.40
N GLU A 5 3.25 -10.47 -8.48
CA GLU A 5 2.50 -11.44 -7.68
C GLU A 5 2.68 -11.19 -6.17
N LEU A 6 3.92 -11.05 -5.69
CA LEU A 6 4.16 -10.76 -4.28
C LEU A 6 3.58 -9.40 -3.86
N ILE A 7 3.71 -8.37 -4.69
CA ILE A 7 3.13 -7.05 -4.39
C ILE A 7 1.59 -7.16 -4.29
N GLY A 8 0.95 -7.88 -5.22
CA GLY A 8 -0.49 -8.14 -5.19
C GLY A 8 -0.93 -8.89 -3.93
N LYS A 9 -0.14 -9.87 -3.47
CA LYS A 9 -0.37 -10.60 -2.21
C LYS A 9 -0.29 -9.69 -0.99
N LEU A 10 0.70 -8.79 -0.93
CA LEU A 10 0.87 -7.85 0.19
C LEU A 10 -0.29 -6.87 0.31
N ILE A 11 -0.72 -6.30 -0.81
CA ILE A 11 -1.88 -5.40 -0.84
C ILE A 11 -3.16 -6.17 -0.49
N GLY A 12 -3.32 -7.38 -1.02
CA GLY A 12 -4.43 -8.28 -0.65
C GLY A 12 -4.48 -8.61 0.84
N LEU A 13 -3.32 -8.90 1.45
CA LEU A 13 -3.20 -9.11 2.90
C LEU A 13 -3.62 -7.86 3.67
N ALA A 14 -3.14 -6.69 3.28
CA ALA A 14 -3.52 -5.44 3.94
C ALA A 14 -5.02 -5.19 3.88
N ARG A 15 -5.65 -5.42 2.72
CA ARG A 15 -7.11 -5.34 2.55
C ARG A 15 -7.87 -6.37 3.38
N ALA A 16 -7.34 -7.58 3.52
CA ALA A 16 -7.94 -8.64 4.33
C ALA A 16 -7.99 -8.29 5.83
N THR A 17 -7.22 -7.31 6.30
CA THR A 17 -7.25 -6.87 7.70
C THR A 17 -8.47 -6.02 8.06
N GLU A 18 -9.05 -5.29 7.10
CA GLU A 18 -10.26 -4.51 7.33
C GLU A 18 -11.39 -5.45 7.73
N GLY A 19 -12.04 -5.23 8.88
CA GLY A 19 -13.07 -6.10 9.45
C GLY A 19 -12.53 -7.38 10.12
N ASN A 20 -11.21 -7.59 10.12
CA ASN A 20 -10.51 -8.69 10.80
C ASN A 20 -9.42 -8.17 11.72
N GLU A 21 -9.56 -6.94 12.25
CA GLU A 21 -8.53 -6.25 13.03
C GLU A 21 -8.14 -7.04 14.28
N HIS A 22 -9.10 -7.76 14.86
CA HIS A 22 -8.92 -8.64 16.02
C HIS A 22 -8.04 -9.87 15.74
N LEU A 23 -7.76 -10.18 14.46
CA LEU A 23 -6.89 -11.28 14.02
C LEU A 23 -5.50 -10.80 13.59
N ILE A 24 -5.23 -9.49 13.61
CA ILE A 24 -3.89 -8.97 13.27
C ILE A 24 -2.89 -9.39 14.35
N ARG A 25 -1.74 -9.91 13.92
CA ARG A 25 -0.65 -10.38 14.79
C ARG A 25 0.70 -9.83 14.33
N GLU A 26 1.70 -9.86 15.20
CA GLU A 26 3.07 -9.46 14.88
C GLU A 26 3.71 -10.26 13.72
N SER A 27 3.25 -11.49 13.48
CA SER A 27 3.67 -12.30 12.34
C SER A 27 3.38 -11.62 10.99
N LEU A 28 2.22 -10.96 10.86
CA LEU A 28 1.83 -10.23 9.66
C LEU A 28 2.82 -9.10 9.38
N PHE A 29 3.14 -8.29 10.38
CA PHE A 29 4.08 -7.18 10.21
C PHE A 29 5.50 -7.67 9.91
N THR A 30 5.92 -8.76 10.53
CA THR A 30 7.21 -9.40 10.25
C THR A 30 7.28 -9.85 8.78
N LEU A 31 6.22 -10.50 8.29
CA LEU A 31 6.11 -10.95 6.91
C LEU A 31 6.10 -9.78 5.91
N ILE A 32 5.31 -8.73 6.18
CA ILE A 32 5.29 -7.54 5.31
C ILE A 32 6.69 -6.93 5.24
N ARG A 33 7.39 -6.76 6.37
CA ARG A 33 8.74 -6.20 6.40
C ARG A 33 9.76 -7.06 5.66
N ALA A 34 9.70 -8.37 5.85
CA ALA A 34 10.52 -9.31 5.10
C ALA A 34 10.26 -9.18 3.58
N SER A 35 9.01 -8.94 3.18
CA SER A 35 8.64 -8.78 1.78
C SER A 35 9.08 -7.45 1.16
N LEU A 36 9.15 -6.38 1.96
CA LEU A 36 9.71 -5.09 1.54
C LEU A 36 11.25 -5.10 1.45
N SER A 37 11.92 -6.03 2.14
CA SER A 37 13.38 -6.25 1.98
C SER A 37 13.72 -6.88 0.62
N GLN A 38 14.99 -7.23 0.37
CA GLN A 38 15.39 -8.10 -0.76
C GLN A 38 16.02 -9.43 -0.29
N ASP A 39 15.87 -9.77 1.00
CA ASP A 39 16.68 -10.81 1.64
C ASP A 39 16.12 -12.23 1.48
N ILE A 40 14.81 -12.35 1.26
CA ILE A 40 14.09 -13.64 1.12
C ILE A 40 13.53 -13.76 -0.29
N ASP A 41 13.53 -14.97 -0.87
CA ASP A 41 12.98 -15.24 -2.19
C ASP A 41 11.46 -15.01 -2.26
N ASP A 42 10.99 -14.50 -3.41
CA ASP A 42 9.58 -14.19 -3.63
C ASP A 42 8.67 -15.42 -3.47
N LYS A 43 9.11 -16.62 -3.90
CA LYS A 43 8.27 -17.82 -3.82
C LYS A 43 8.04 -18.26 -2.38
N GLU A 44 9.01 -18.04 -1.50
CA GLU A 44 8.87 -18.31 -0.08
C GLU A 44 7.91 -17.30 0.56
N LEU A 45 8.09 -16.02 0.28
CA LEU A 45 7.23 -14.96 0.79
C LEU A 45 5.78 -15.08 0.32
N ILE A 46 5.56 -15.47 -0.94
CA ILE A 46 4.21 -15.71 -1.48
C ILE A 46 3.50 -16.83 -0.72
N LYS A 47 4.19 -17.94 -0.42
CA LYS A 47 3.61 -19.04 0.39
C LYS A 47 3.25 -18.56 1.79
N LEU A 48 4.14 -17.81 2.44
CA LEU A 48 3.88 -17.23 3.75
C LEU A 48 2.69 -16.25 3.70
N CYS A 49 2.55 -15.48 2.62
CA CYS A 49 1.39 -14.61 2.43
C CYS A 49 0.08 -15.41 2.33
N ASP A 50 0.08 -16.52 1.60
CA ASP A 50 -1.09 -17.39 1.49
C ASP A 50 -1.47 -18.04 2.83
N GLU A 51 -0.47 -18.42 3.64
CA GLU A 51 -0.67 -18.96 4.98
C GLU A 51 -1.22 -17.91 5.95
N GLU A 52 -0.63 -16.70 5.97
CA GLU A 52 -1.09 -15.62 6.84
C GLU A 52 -2.51 -15.15 6.42
N LYS A 53 -2.80 -15.12 5.11
CA LYS A 53 -4.15 -14.77 4.61
C LYS A 53 -5.19 -15.79 5.06
N LYS A 54 -4.90 -17.09 5.02
CA LYS A 54 -5.81 -18.14 5.55
C LYS A 54 -6.16 -17.90 7.02
N TYR A 55 -5.21 -17.41 7.81
CA TYR A 55 -5.44 -17.08 9.21
C TYR A 55 -6.28 -15.81 9.38
N LEU A 56 -6.05 -14.77 8.58
CA LEU A 56 -6.75 -13.49 8.66
C LEU A 56 -8.21 -13.56 8.22
N VAL A 57 -8.54 -14.44 7.28
CA VAL A 57 -9.90 -14.60 6.72
C VAL A 57 -10.36 -16.06 6.77
N PRO A 58 -10.48 -16.66 7.97
CA PRO A 58 -10.72 -18.11 8.13
C PRO A 58 -12.10 -18.53 7.60
N ASP A 59 -13.12 -17.71 7.82
CA ASP A 59 -14.50 -18.00 7.42
C ASP A 59 -14.76 -17.76 5.92
N CYS A 60 -13.85 -17.05 5.24
CA CYS A 60 -14.00 -16.77 3.82
C CYS A 60 -13.60 -17.93 2.91
N PHE A 61 -12.90 -18.95 3.42
CA PHE A 61 -12.54 -20.15 2.63
C PHE A 61 -13.74 -21.01 2.25
N SER A 62 -14.80 -20.99 3.08
CA SER A 62 -16.09 -21.63 2.78
C SER A 62 -17.14 -20.67 2.23
N CYS A 63 -16.81 -19.38 2.12
CA CYS A 63 -17.75 -18.36 1.68
C CYS A 63 -17.87 -18.37 0.14
N MET A 64 -19.09 -18.54 -0.37
CA MET A 64 -19.37 -18.47 -1.81
C MET A 64 -19.63 -17.03 -2.30
N CYS A 65 -19.47 -16.02 -1.44
CA CYS A 65 -19.74 -14.63 -1.79
C CYS A 65 -18.52 -13.99 -2.46
N PRO A 66 -18.64 -13.45 -3.70
CA PRO A 66 -17.56 -12.74 -4.37
C PRO A 66 -17.40 -11.32 -3.79
N CYS A 67 -17.02 -11.23 -2.51
CA CYS A 67 -16.88 -9.96 -1.79
C CYS A 67 -15.49 -9.32 -1.94
N GLY A 68 -14.55 -9.97 -2.63
CA GLY A 68 -13.19 -9.47 -2.88
C GLY A 68 -12.25 -9.48 -1.67
N ARG A 69 -12.73 -9.85 -0.47
CA ARG A 69 -11.96 -9.82 0.78
C ARG A 69 -10.82 -10.84 0.86
N THR A 70 -10.83 -11.84 -0.02
CA THR A 70 -9.80 -12.89 -0.12
C THR A 70 -8.92 -12.77 -1.37
N SER A 71 -9.33 -11.91 -2.31
CA SER A 71 -8.63 -11.72 -3.57
C SER A 71 -7.29 -11.04 -3.35
N ASP A 72 -6.28 -11.52 -4.06
CA ASP A 72 -5.06 -10.73 -4.22
C ASP A 72 -5.38 -9.47 -5.04
N TYR A 73 -4.60 -8.43 -4.82
CA TYR A 73 -4.74 -7.22 -5.62
C TYR A 73 -4.12 -7.47 -7.00
N ASP A 74 -4.86 -7.12 -8.05
CA ASP A 74 -4.34 -7.19 -9.40
C ASP A 74 -3.53 -5.93 -9.70
N ILE A 75 -2.21 -6.09 -9.78
CA ILE A 75 -1.29 -4.98 -10.05
C ILE A 75 -1.49 -4.43 -11.47
N GLU A 76 -2.04 -5.22 -12.38
CA GLU A 76 -2.31 -4.76 -13.74
C GLU A 76 -3.40 -3.68 -13.76
N GLU A 77 -4.38 -3.72 -12.85
CA GLU A 77 -5.37 -2.64 -12.68
C GLU A 77 -4.67 -1.30 -12.40
N LEU A 78 -3.69 -1.27 -11.50
CA LEU A 78 -2.92 -0.05 -11.17
C LEU A 78 -2.04 0.44 -12.33
N GLU A 79 -1.62 -0.46 -13.21
CA GLU A 79 -0.81 -0.14 -14.39
C GLU A 79 -1.66 0.45 -15.52
N GLU A 80 -2.90 0.00 -15.66
CA GLU A 80 -3.86 0.49 -16.66
C GLU A 80 -4.57 1.78 -16.24
N GLU A 81 -4.67 2.03 -14.93
CA GLU A 81 -5.19 3.28 -14.37
C GLU A 81 -4.38 4.52 -14.80
N SER A 82 -5.05 5.68 -14.84
CA SER A 82 -4.41 6.96 -15.16
C SER A 82 -4.86 8.07 -14.22
N GLY A 83 -4.02 9.09 -14.05
CA GLY A 83 -4.30 10.26 -13.24
C GLY A 83 -3.57 10.28 -11.90
N VAL A 84 -3.83 11.35 -11.13
CA VAL A 84 -3.09 11.68 -9.91
C VAL A 84 -3.29 10.63 -8.82
N GLY A 85 -4.48 10.05 -8.69
CA GLY A 85 -4.75 8.99 -7.70
C GLY A 85 -3.83 7.79 -7.90
N ARG A 86 -3.72 7.29 -9.13
CA ARG A 86 -2.78 6.23 -9.51
C ARG A 86 -1.34 6.62 -9.24
N ASP A 87 -0.92 7.83 -9.64
CA ASP A 87 0.46 8.29 -9.42
C ASP A 87 0.80 8.34 -7.92
N LEU A 88 -0.13 8.80 -7.07
CA LEU A 88 0.03 8.80 -5.62
C LEU A 88 0.14 7.39 -5.04
N ARG A 89 -0.68 6.44 -5.50
CA ARG A 89 -0.59 5.02 -5.08
C ARG A 89 0.77 4.41 -5.45
N VAL A 90 1.26 4.69 -6.66
CA VAL A 90 2.60 4.25 -7.10
C VAL A 90 3.70 4.89 -6.25
N ILE A 91 3.58 6.18 -5.90
CA ILE A 91 4.54 6.84 -5.01
C ILE A 91 4.51 6.20 -3.62
N ILE A 92 3.34 6.00 -3.02
CA ILE A 92 3.19 5.36 -1.70
C ILE A 92 3.84 3.98 -1.72
N LEU A 93 3.59 3.18 -2.75
CA LEU A 93 4.18 1.85 -2.89
C LEU A 93 5.71 1.92 -2.97
N ASN A 94 6.26 2.83 -3.78
CA ASN A 94 7.71 3.00 -3.90
C ASN A 94 8.35 3.47 -2.59
N GLU A 95 7.72 4.40 -1.88
CA GLU A 95 8.19 4.88 -0.58
C GLU A 95 8.22 3.75 0.45
N LEU A 96 7.23 2.86 0.47
CA LEU A 96 7.24 1.67 1.34
C LEU A 96 8.46 0.78 1.10
N PHE A 97 8.91 0.61 -0.14
CA PHE A 97 10.11 -0.17 -0.46
C PHE A 97 11.42 0.57 -0.10
N ASN A 98 11.40 1.89 0.01
CA ASN A 98 12.57 2.71 0.32
C ASN A 98 12.74 2.98 1.83
N GLN A 99 11.66 2.87 2.60
CA GLN A 99 11.64 3.19 4.02
C GLN A 99 12.20 2.06 4.88
N LYS A 100 13.14 2.41 5.78
CA LYS A 100 13.75 1.45 6.72
C LYS A 100 12.98 1.28 8.03
N SER A 101 12.17 2.28 8.40
CA SER A 101 11.43 2.29 9.66
C SER A 101 10.11 3.03 9.47
N VAL A 102 9.03 2.26 9.42
CA VAL A 102 7.64 2.72 9.34
C VAL A 102 6.91 1.99 10.46
N ASP A 103 6.06 2.64 11.24
CA ASP A 103 5.29 1.94 12.27
C ASP A 103 4.32 0.91 11.65
N ASN A 104 3.90 -0.07 12.44
CA ASN A 104 3.06 -1.17 11.96
C ASN A 104 1.70 -0.68 11.41
N ASN A 105 1.09 0.34 12.02
CA ASN A 105 -0.21 0.83 11.60
C ASN A 105 -0.12 1.57 10.26
N LEU A 106 0.89 2.45 10.12
CA LEU A 106 1.12 3.17 8.87
C LEU A 106 1.54 2.23 7.74
N LEU A 107 2.34 1.21 8.03
CA LEU A 107 2.71 0.17 7.06
C LEU A 107 1.48 -0.49 6.45
N LEU A 108 0.55 -0.92 7.30
CA LEU A 108 -0.68 -1.59 6.87
C LEU A 108 -1.62 -0.64 6.13
N LYS A 109 -1.80 0.57 6.68
CA LYS A 109 -2.64 1.62 6.07
C LYS A 109 -2.13 2.03 4.70
N ALA A 110 -0.82 2.17 4.53
CA ALA A 110 -0.21 2.51 3.26
C ALA A 110 -0.41 1.41 2.22
N LEU A 111 -0.15 0.13 2.55
CA LEU A 111 -0.45 -0.99 1.64
C LEU A 111 -1.93 -1.09 1.29
N TYR A 112 -2.82 -0.93 2.28
CA TYR A 112 -4.26 -0.91 2.06
C TYR A 112 -4.64 0.18 1.06
N SER A 113 -4.10 1.40 1.23
CA SER A 113 -4.43 2.56 0.39
C SER A 113 -4.09 2.38 -1.09
N VAL A 114 -3.08 1.55 -1.41
CA VAL A 114 -2.73 1.23 -2.81
C VAL A 114 -3.84 0.40 -3.47
N GLY A 115 -4.48 -0.50 -2.72
CA GLY A 115 -5.56 -1.34 -3.24
C GLY A 115 -6.98 -0.82 -2.97
N ALA A 116 -7.10 0.40 -2.43
CA ALA A 116 -8.37 1.04 -2.15
C ALA A 116 -8.86 1.79 -3.39
N ASN A 117 -9.45 1.06 -4.35
CA ASN A 117 -9.80 1.61 -5.68
C ASN A 117 -10.73 2.83 -5.64
N TYR A 118 -11.49 3.03 -4.55
CA TYR A 118 -12.39 4.17 -4.34
C TYR A 118 -11.73 5.38 -3.66
N TRP A 119 -10.48 5.24 -3.20
CA TRP A 119 -9.75 6.33 -2.55
C TRP A 119 -9.09 7.20 -3.61
N GLU A 120 -9.33 8.50 -3.47
CA GLU A 120 -8.80 9.52 -4.35
C GLU A 120 -7.70 10.28 -3.62
N LYS A 121 -7.23 11.33 -4.26
CA LYS A 121 -6.11 12.16 -3.82
C LYS A 121 -6.28 12.73 -2.40
N GLU A 122 -7.50 13.03 -1.96
CA GLU A 122 -7.79 13.55 -0.62
C GLU A 122 -7.48 12.53 0.50
N GLU A 123 -7.72 11.24 0.27
CA GLU A 123 -7.41 10.16 1.21
C GLU A 123 -5.93 9.74 1.14
N LEU A 124 -5.34 9.78 -0.06
CA LEU A 124 -3.97 9.31 -0.30
C LEU A 124 -2.90 10.30 0.19
N ILE A 125 -3.12 11.62 0.05
CA ILE A 125 -2.13 12.64 0.42
C ILE A 125 -1.75 12.60 1.91
N PRO A 126 -2.69 12.47 2.88
CA PRO A 126 -2.33 12.34 4.29
C PRO A 126 -1.41 11.15 4.57
N ILE A 127 -1.64 10.01 3.90
CA ILE A 127 -0.84 8.80 4.07
C ILE A 127 0.55 9.01 3.50
N LEU A 128 0.64 9.56 2.28
CA LEU A 128 1.92 9.90 1.68
C LEU A 128 2.72 10.85 2.57
N ARG A 129 2.07 11.86 3.16
CA ARG A 129 2.72 12.81 4.08
C ARG A 129 3.28 12.11 5.32
N GLU A 130 2.48 11.27 5.96
CA GLU A 130 2.89 10.53 7.16
C GLU A 130 4.06 9.60 6.83
N LEU A 131 3.97 8.87 5.73
CA LEU A 131 5.02 7.96 5.26
C LEU A 131 6.33 8.68 4.98
N THR A 132 6.27 9.87 4.40
CA THR A 132 7.44 10.61 3.92
C THR A 132 7.92 11.70 4.88
N ASN A 133 7.26 11.89 6.01
CA ASN A 133 7.43 13.06 6.87
C ASN A 133 7.36 14.38 6.08
N GLY A 134 6.49 14.44 5.07
CA GLY A 134 6.30 15.60 4.20
C GLY A 134 7.41 15.84 3.17
N GLN A 135 8.32 14.89 2.93
CA GLN A 135 9.42 15.02 1.96
C GLN A 135 9.23 14.10 0.75
N ILE A 136 9.00 14.67 -0.45
CA ILE A 136 8.73 13.86 -1.64
C ILE A 136 9.67 14.19 -2.80
N ILE A 137 9.94 13.18 -3.63
CA ILE A 137 10.63 13.33 -4.91
C ILE A 137 9.65 12.98 -6.03
N VAL A 138 9.13 14.01 -6.70
CA VAL A 138 8.10 13.83 -7.74
C VAL A 138 8.34 14.74 -8.93
N LYS A 139 7.75 14.40 -10.08
CA LYS A 139 7.75 15.27 -11.26
C LYS A 139 7.00 16.58 -10.97
N PRO A 140 7.36 17.71 -11.60
CA PRO A 140 6.68 18.98 -11.40
C PRO A 140 5.17 18.94 -11.61
N THR A 141 4.68 18.15 -12.58
CA THR A 141 3.25 18.01 -12.87
C THR A 141 2.47 17.41 -11.69
N ILE A 142 3.02 16.36 -11.06
CA ILE A 142 2.42 15.71 -9.89
C ILE A 142 2.43 16.67 -8.69
N TYR A 143 3.53 17.42 -8.50
CA TYR A 143 3.63 18.39 -7.42
C TYR A 143 2.56 19.48 -7.49
N GLN A 144 2.26 20.03 -8.67
CA GLN A 144 1.24 21.08 -8.80
C GLN A 144 -0.14 20.58 -8.36
N GLU A 145 -0.48 19.33 -8.66
CA GLU A 145 -1.73 18.71 -8.22
C GLU A 145 -1.76 18.50 -6.70
N ILE A 146 -0.69 17.96 -6.11
CA ILE A 146 -0.55 17.80 -4.65
C ILE A 146 -0.70 19.15 -3.93
N ARG A 147 0.00 20.18 -4.41
CA ARG A 147 -0.05 21.54 -3.86
C ARG A 147 -1.47 22.10 -3.88
N ARG A 148 -2.17 21.94 -5.00
CA ARG A 148 -3.57 22.38 -5.14
C ARG A 148 -4.45 21.74 -4.07
N ILE A 149 -4.28 20.46 -3.80
CA ILE A 149 -5.10 19.71 -2.83
C ILE A 149 -4.73 20.09 -1.39
N ASN A 150 -3.44 20.20 -1.05
CA ASN A 150 -3.01 20.67 0.28
C ASN A 150 -3.62 22.04 0.62
N SER A 151 -3.68 22.94 -0.36
CA SER A 151 -4.34 24.24 -0.17
C SER A 151 -5.84 24.12 0.13
N ILE A 152 -6.53 23.14 -0.45
CA ILE A 152 -7.96 22.88 -0.16
C ILE A 152 -8.12 22.25 1.23
N LEU A 153 -7.19 21.39 1.62
CA LEU A 153 -7.19 20.69 2.91
C LEU A 153 -6.60 21.52 4.06
N GLU A 154 -6.22 22.78 3.81
CA GLU A 154 -5.56 23.68 4.77
C GLU A 154 -4.31 23.02 5.41
N LYS A 155 -3.53 22.28 4.62
CA LYS A 155 -2.28 21.61 5.03
C LYS A 155 -1.06 22.36 4.51
N GLU A 156 0.04 22.29 5.27
CA GLU A 156 1.35 22.76 4.81
C GLU A 156 1.77 22.01 3.54
N ASP A 157 2.51 22.66 2.63
CA ASP A 157 3.01 22.00 1.43
C ASP A 157 4.10 20.95 1.75
N PHE A 158 4.37 20.06 0.80
CA PHE A 158 5.50 19.13 0.91
C PHE A 158 6.82 19.87 0.69
N ILE A 159 7.89 19.37 1.29
CA ILE A 159 9.26 19.71 0.93
C ILE A 159 9.62 18.85 -0.29
N ILE A 160 9.95 19.49 -1.43
CA ILE A 160 10.20 18.79 -2.69
C ILE A 160 11.67 18.81 -3.06
N SER A 161 12.15 17.64 -3.49
CA SER A 161 13.32 17.56 -4.37
C SER A 161 12.89 17.07 -5.75
N PHE A 162 13.52 17.58 -6.81
CA PHE A 162 13.26 17.09 -8.16
C PHE A 162 14.29 16.02 -8.52
N PRO A 163 13.89 14.93 -9.20
CA PRO A 163 14.86 13.97 -9.72
C PRO A 163 15.79 14.68 -10.70
N SER A 164 17.09 14.39 -10.58
CA SER A 164 18.16 14.89 -11.45
C SER A 164 18.03 14.40 -12.89
#